data_AF-A0AAP0JW34-F1
#
_entry.id   AF-A0AAP0JW34-F1
#
_cell.length_a   1.000
_cell.length_b   1.000
_cell.length_c   1.000
_cell.angle_alpha   90.00
_cell.angle_beta   90.00
_cell.angle_gamma   90.00
#
_symmetry.space_group_name_H-M   'P 1'
#
loop_
_entity.id
_entity.type
_entity.pdbx_description
1 polymer ?
#
loop_
_entity_poly.entity_id
_entity_poly.type
_entity_poly.pdbx_seq_one_letter_code
_entity_poly.pdbx_strand_id
1 'polypeptide(L)'
;MSISFEDVSIFALKIPVTGKVVAVENFARYTDESRSDAIKLVSKLLGVSIEDAEEEVNISKGLTVRKCWLKSRWCPKAGARNTTYPPVECTARAYLLYLLSCTLFADKSGSQVSIALLKLLEDLDDVGKYA
;
A
#
# COMPACT_ATOMS: atom_id res chain seq x y z
N MET A 1 -15.55 -27.32 10.07
CA MET A 1 -16.32 -26.12 10.47
C MET A 1 -15.50 -24.91 10.09
N SER A 2 -15.88 -24.20 9.03
CA SER A 2 -15.30 -22.91 8.65
C SER A 2 -16.20 -21.83 9.22
N ILE A 3 -15.72 -21.10 10.22
CA ILE A 3 -16.44 -19.96 10.76
C ILE A 3 -16.41 -18.83 9.72
N SER A 4 -17.57 -18.28 9.37
CA SER A 4 -17.63 -17.17 8.42
C SER A 4 -17.30 -15.86 9.13
N PHE A 5 -16.81 -14.86 8.40
CA PHE A 5 -16.55 -13.53 8.95
C PHE A 5 -17.85 -12.89 9.48
N GLU A 6 -18.99 -13.18 8.84
CA GLU A 6 -20.32 -12.77 9.30
C GLU A 6 -20.64 -13.36 10.67
N ASP A 7 -20.33 -14.65 10.90
CA ASP A 7 -20.50 -15.28 12.22
C ASP A 7 -19.65 -14.57 13.29
N VAL A 8 -18.40 -14.22 13.00
CA VAL A 8 -17.53 -13.53 13.97
C VAL A 8 -18.03 -12.11 14.26
N SER A 9 -18.47 -11.38 13.24
CA SER A 9 -18.96 -10.00 13.40
C SER A 9 -20.23 -9.92 14.25
N ILE A 10 -21.20 -10.79 13.98
CA ILE A 10 -22.53 -10.78 14.63
C ILE A 10 -22.45 -11.43 16.01
N PHE A 11 -21.81 -12.60 16.16
CA PHE A 11 -21.81 -13.33 17.42
C PHE A 11 -20.73 -12.88 18.42
N ALA A 12 -19.51 -12.61 17.97
CA ALA A 12 -18.39 -12.38 18.88
C ALA A 12 -18.16 -10.90 19.20
N LEU A 13 -18.22 -10.03 18.19
CA LEU A 13 -17.87 -8.62 18.34
C LEU A 13 -19.07 -7.70 18.51
N LYS A 14 -20.29 -8.12 18.09
CA LYS A 14 -21.50 -7.28 18.04
C LYS A 14 -21.30 -5.96 17.29
N ILE A 15 -20.34 -5.92 16.36
CA ILE A 15 -20.07 -4.74 15.53
C ILE A 15 -20.48 -5.11 14.11
N PRO A 16 -21.48 -4.43 13.53
CA PRO A 16 -21.90 -4.71 12.16
C PRO A 16 -20.80 -4.28 11.20
N VAL A 17 -20.22 -5.23 10.47
CA VAL A 17 -19.27 -4.92 9.41
C VAL A 17 -20.08 -4.58 8.16
N THR A 18 -20.11 -3.31 7.80
CA THR A 18 -21.01 -2.78 6.74
C THR A 18 -20.26 -2.51 5.43
N GLY A 19 -19.01 -2.96 5.30
CA GLY A 19 -18.20 -2.77 4.09
C GLY A 19 -17.79 -4.07 3.41
N LYS A 20 -17.24 -3.91 2.21
CA LYS A 20 -16.75 -4.97 1.34
C LYS A 20 -15.46 -5.56 1.92
N VAL A 21 -15.51 -6.84 2.26
CA VAL A 21 -14.33 -7.60 2.65
C VAL A 21 -13.42 -7.74 1.44
N VAL A 22 -12.19 -7.25 1.56
CA VAL A 22 -11.16 -7.43 0.53
C VAL A 22 -10.03 -8.26 1.09
N ALA A 23 -9.83 -9.43 0.50
CA ALA A 23 -8.63 -10.20 0.72
C ALA A 23 -7.52 -9.58 -0.14
N VAL A 24 -6.47 -9.09 0.52
CA VAL A 24 -5.22 -8.82 -0.18
C VAL A 24 -4.68 -10.17 -0.62
N GLU A 25 -4.78 -10.50 -1.91
CA GLU A 25 -4.15 -11.71 -2.42
C GLU A 25 -2.68 -11.65 -2.03
N ASN A 26 -2.28 -12.60 -1.18
CA ASN A 26 -0.91 -12.68 -0.74
C ASN A 26 -0.04 -12.79 -1.99
N PHE A 27 0.83 -11.81 -2.20
CA PHE A 27 2.04 -11.96 -2.99
C PHE A 27 3.00 -12.97 -2.29
N ALA A 28 2.47 -14.13 -1.87
CA ALA A 28 3.18 -15.18 -1.16
C ALA A 28 4.22 -15.87 -2.06
N ARG A 29 4.13 -15.67 -3.37
CA ARG A 29 5.13 -16.17 -4.31
C ARG A 29 5.93 -15.00 -4.85
N TYR A 30 7.10 -14.80 -4.25
CA TYR A 30 8.18 -14.01 -4.83
C TYR A 30 8.61 -14.71 -6.13
N THR A 31 7.98 -14.34 -7.25
CA THR A 31 8.37 -14.74 -8.61
C THR A 31 8.92 -13.54 -9.35
N ASP A 32 9.77 -13.80 -10.36
CA ASP A 32 10.35 -12.75 -11.21
C ASP A 32 9.27 -11.91 -11.93
N GLU A 33 8.19 -12.58 -12.34
CA GLU A 33 6.99 -11.94 -12.92
C GLU A 33 6.30 -11.00 -11.93
N SER A 34 6.11 -11.44 -10.68
CA SER A 34 5.50 -10.61 -9.62
C SER A 34 6.35 -9.38 -9.29
N ARG A 35 7.66 -9.46 -9.45
CA ARG A 35 8.58 -8.33 -9.26
C ARG A 35 8.36 -7.27 -10.33
N SER A 36 8.35 -7.70 -11.60
CA SER A 36 8.14 -6.81 -12.75
C SER A 36 6.78 -6.10 -12.68
N ASP A 37 5.74 -6.82 -12.25
CA ASP A 37 4.41 -6.23 -12.09
C ASP A 37 4.33 -5.28 -10.89
N ALA A 38 5.03 -5.59 -9.80
CA ALA A 38 5.14 -4.68 -8.66
C ALA A 38 5.85 -3.37 -9.02
N ILE A 39 6.92 -3.42 -9.80
CA ILE A 39 7.63 -2.24 -10.30
C ILE A 39 6.69 -1.37 -11.15
N LYS A 40 5.95 -1.99 -12.09
CA LYS A 40 4.96 -1.28 -12.92
C LYS A 40 3.86 -0.66 -12.07
N LEU A 41 3.35 -1.38 -11.06
CA LEU A 41 2.32 -0.87 -10.15
C LEU A 41 2.83 0.34 -9.34
N VAL A 42 4.03 0.25 -8.77
CA VAL A 42 4.66 1.36 -8.03
C VAL A 42 4.84 2.56 -8.94
N SER A 43 5.40 2.37 -10.14
CA SER A 43 5.59 3.46 -11.10
C SER A 43 4.26 4.12 -11.50
N LYS A 44 3.25 3.32 -11.86
CA LYS A 44 1.93 3.79 -12.28
C LYS A 44 1.17 4.52 -11.18
N LEU A 45 1.12 3.96 -9.97
CA LEU A 45 0.24 4.44 -8.90
C LEU A 45 0.87 5.57 -8.08
N LEU A 46 2.19 5.53 -7.87
CA LEU A 46 2.92 6.56 -7.14
C LEU A 46 3.49 7.65 -8.06
N GLY A 47 3.44 7.46 -9.38
CA GLY A 47 3.92 8.43 -10.37
C GLY A 47 5.45 8.60 -10.35
N VAL A 48 6.18 7.50 -10.16
CA VAL A 48 7.65 7.47 -10.02
C VAL A 48 8.27 6.82 -11.25
N SER A 49 9.52 7.18 -11.54
CA SER A 49 10.30 6.53 -12.59
C SER A 49 10.44 5.03 -12.32
N ILE A 50 10.47 4.23 -13.39
CA ILE A 50 10.64 2.77 -13.32
C ILE A 50 11.97 2.43 -12.63
N GLU A 51 13.02 3.19 -12.92
CA GLU A 51 14.36 3.05 -12.32
C GLU A 51 14.33 3.21 -10.78
N ASP A 52 13.70 4.29 -10.29
CA ASP A 52 13.53 4.55 -8.85
C ASP A 52 12.74 3.41 -8.16
N ALA A 53 11.73 2.86 -8.86
CA ALA A 53 10.92 1.76 -8.35
C ALA A 53 11.70 0.43 -8.31
N GLU A 54 12.51 0.14 -9.33
CA GLU A 54 13.37 -1.03 -9.38
C GLU A 54 14.41 -1.02 -8.26
N GLU A 55 15.04 0.12 -8.02
CA GLU A 55 16.03 0.28 -6.97
C GLU A 55 15.41 -0.01 -5.59
N GLU A 56 14.24 0.54 -5.28
CA GLU A 56 13.59 0.31 -3.99
C GLU A 56 13.12 -1.12 -3.77
N VAL A 57 12.58 -1.77 -4.80
CA VAL A 57 12.20 -3.19 -4.74
C VAL A 57 13.45 -4.06 -4.57
N ASN A 58 14.59 -3.66 -5.17
CA ASN A 58 15.85 -4.36 -5.00
C ASN A 58 16.43 -4.21 -3.59
N ILE A 59 16.42 -3.00 -3.04
CA ILE A 59 16.89 -2.71 -1.68
C ILE A 59 16.05 -3.45 -0.65
N SER A 60 14.73 -3.49 -0.87
CA SER A 60 13.80 -4.14 0.06
C SER A 60 13.83 -5.67 -0.04
N LYS A 61 14.52 -6.24 -1.05
CA LYS A 61 14.71 -7.69 -1.30
C LYS A 61 13.38 -8.47 -1.27
N GLY A 62 12.30 -7.84 -1.71
CA GLY A 62 10.94 -8.35 -1.59
C GLY A 62 9.92 -7.43 -2.24
N LEU A 63 8.65 -7.83 -2.21
CA LEU A 63 7.53 -7.06 -2.76
C LEU A 63 7.06 -5.98 -1.77
N THR A 64 8.02 -5.25 -1.23
CA THR A 64 7.84 -4.21 -0.22
C THR A 64 8.58 -2.93 -0.62
N VAL A 65 8.11 -1.80 -0.11
CA VAL A 65 8.72 -0.47 -0.27
C VAL A 65 9.03 0.13 1.10
N ARG A 66 10.10 0.90 1.22
CA ARG A 66 10.50 1.49 2.52
C ARG A 66 9.62 2.69 2.86
N LYS A 67 9.14 2.76 4.12
CA LYS A 67 8.41 3.93 4.64
C LYS A 67 9.25 5.20 4.61
N CYS A 68 10.56 5.08 4.87
CA CYS A 68 11.48 6.22 4.80
C CYS A 68 11.61 6.78 3.39
N TRP A 69 11.56 5.92 2.37
CA TRP A 69 11.57 6.36 0.97
C TRP A 69 10.27 7.10 0.62
N LEU A 70 9.12 6.54 1.01
CA LEU A 70 7.81 7.21 0.88
C LEU A 70 7.82 8.59 1.57
N LYS A 71 8.28 8.65 2.81
CA LYS A 71 8.36 9.91 3.55
C LYS A 71 9.32 10.90 2.88
N SER A 72 10.48 10.47 2.40
CA SER A 72 11.45 11.37 1.77
C SER A 72 10.93 12.00 0.48
N ARG A 73 10.12 11.27 -0.29
CA ARG A 73 9.63 11.68 -1.61
C ARG A 73 8.34 12.50 -1.55
N TRP A 74 7.41 12.15 -0.67
CA TRP A 74 6.09 12.79 -0.57
C TRP A 74 5.90 13.69 0.65
N CYS A 75 6.83 13.70 1.61
CA CYS A 75 6.78 14.72 2.66
C CYS A 75 7.21 16.07 2.08
N PRO A 76 6.41 17.14 2.26
CA PRO A 76 6.80 18.47 1.82
C PRO A 76 8.14 18.86 2.43
N LYS A 77 9.18 19.03 1.61
CA LYS A 77 10.44 19.62 2.08
C LYS A 77 10.15 21.07 2.39
N ALA A 78 10.31 21.47 3.66
CA ALA A 78 10.19 22.87 4.06
C ALA A 78 11.12 23.73 3.18
N GLY A 79 10.54 24.55 2.29
CA GLY A 79 11.28 25.44 1.38
C GLY A 79 11.30 25.04 -0.11
N ALA A 80 10.76 23.90 -0.51
CA ALA A 80 10.66 23.52 -1.92
C ALA A 80 9.40 24.15 -2.56
N ARG A 81 9.50 25.42 -2.97
CA ARG A 81 8.42 26.18 -3.65
C ARG A 81 8.31 25.87 -5.15
N ASN A 82 9.15 24.98 -5.68
CA ASN A 82 9.52 24.93 -7.09
C ASN A 82 9.43 23.52 -7.71
N THR A 83 8.97 22.52 -6.96
CA THR A 83 8.88 21.16 -7.48
C THR A 83 7.56 20.97 -8.19
N THR A 84 7.58 20.47 -9.43
CA THR A 84 6.39 19.92 -10.10
C THR A 84 5.74 18.94 -9.14
N TYR A 85 4.61 19.35 -8.57
CA TYR A 85 3.92 18.51 -7.61
C TYR A 85 3.43 17.26 -8.34
N PRO A 86 3.68 16.05 -7.80
CA PRO A 86 3.07 14.86 -8.35
C PRO A 86 1.54 15.01 -8.32
N PRO A 87 0.81 14.32 -9.20
CA PRO A 87 -0.65 14.34 -9.21
C PRO A 87 -1.21 14.14 -7.79
N VAL A 88 -2.27 14.87 -7.45
CA VAL A 88 -2.88 14.82 -6.11
C VAL A 88 -3.22 13.38 -5.71
N GLU A 89 -3.68 12.58 -6.67
CA GLU A 89 -4.00 11.17 -6.45
C GLU A 89 -2.78 10.31 -6.10
N CYS A 90 -1.63 10.54 -6.74
CA CYS A 90 -0.39 9.81 -6.43
C CYS A 90 0.06 10.11 -5.00
N THR A 91 -0.06 11.37 -4.59
CA THR A 91 0.25 11.80 -3.22
C THR A 91 -0.74 11.20 -2.21
N ALA A 92 -2.03 11.18 -2.55
CA ALA A 92 -3.06 10.54 -1.71
C ALA A 92 -2.80 9.04 -1.55
N ARG A 93 -2.48 8.32 -2.64
CA ARG A 93 -2.11 6.90 -2.61
C ARG A 93 -0.87 6.66 -1.75
N ALA A 94 0.18 7.47 -1.90
CA ALA A 94 1.39 7.38 -1.07
C ALA A 94 1.09 7.58 0.42
N TYR A 95 0.25 8.56 0.75
CA TYR A 95 -0.12 8.87 2.12
C TYR A 95 -1.00 7.78 2.75
N LEU A 96 -2.00 7.29 2.03
CA LEU A 96 -2.84 6.17 2.46
C LEU A 96 -2.00 4.90 2.63
N LEU A 97 -1.08 4.62 1.71
CA LEU A 97 -0.15 3.49 1.81
C LEU A 97 0.71 3.60 3.08
N TYR A 98 1.21 4.81 3.39
CA TYR A 98 1.94 5.08 4.61
C TYR A 98 1.07 4.85 5.86
N LEU A 99 -0.16 5.35 5.90
CA LEU A 99 -1.08 5.16 7.02
C LEU A 99 -1.46 3.69 7.23
N LEU A 100 -1.88 3.00 6.18
CA LEU A 100 -2.27 1.58 6.22
C LEU A 100 -1.12 0.70 6.68
N SER A 101 0.11 1.03 6.28
CA SER A 101 1.29 0.31 6.76
C SER A 101 1.58 0.51 8.24
N CYS A 102 1.09 1.59 8.85
CA CYS A 102 1.23 1.85 10.28
C CYS A 102 0.13 1.14 11.09
N THR A 103 -1.05 0.90 10.50
CA THR A 103 -2.20 0.29 11.18
C THR A 103 -2.29 -1.23 11.00
N LEU A 104 -2.09 -1.75 9.79
CA LEU A 104 -2.28 -3.17 9.46
C LEU A 104 -1.06 -4.03 9.75
N PHE A 105 0.13 -3.47 9.55
CA PHE A 105 1.40 -4.18 9.70
C PHE A 105 2.35 -3.33 10.54
N ALA A 106 2.04 -3.22 11.83
CA ALA A 106 3.04 -2.85 12.83
C ALA A 106 4.06 -4.00 12.97
N ASP A 107 4.80 -4.28 11.89
CA ASP A 107 5.97 -5.15 11.96
C ASP A 107 6.94 -4.58 13.00
N LYS A 108 7.69 -5.45 13.68
CA LYS A 108 8.63 -5.07 14.75
C LYS A 108 9.69 -4.05 14.27
N SER A 109 9.95 -3.98 12.96
CA SER A 109 10.81 -2.98 12.32
C SER A 109 10.07 -1.71 11.87
N GLY A 110 8.75 -1.81 11.62
CA GLY A 110 7.90 -0.68 11.19
C GLY A 110 8.38 0.05 9.93
N SER A 111 9.36 -0.48 9.20
CA SER A 111 10.14 0.27 8.22
C SER A 111 9.77 -0.01 6.76
N GLN A 112 8.99 -1.06 6.51
CA GLN A 112 8.60 -1.50 5.16
C GLN A 112 7.07 -1.56 5.02
N VAL A 113 6.59 -1.42 3.79
CA VAL A 113 5.18 -1.49 3.40
C VAL A 113 5.04 -2.50 2.26
N SER A 114 4.03 -3.36 2.32
CA SER A 114 3.75 -4.28 1.22
C SER A 114 3.15 -3.57 0.01
N ILE A 115 3.65 -3.90 -1.19
CA ILE A 115 3.09 -3.43 -2.47
C ILE A 115 1.68 -3.99 -2.69
N ALA A 116 1.33 -5.08 -2.00
CA ALA A 116 -0.02 -5.63 -2.03
C ALA A 116 -1.08 -4.63 -1.54
N LEU A 117 -0.73 -3.78 -0.56
CA LEU A 117 -1.60 -2.69 -0.11
C LEU A 117 -1.73 -1.56 -1.14
N LEU A 118 -0.72 -1.37 -1.98
CA LEU A 118 -0.79 -0.38 -3.05
C LEU A 118 -1.78 -0.79 -4.14
N LYS A 119 -1.92 -2.10 -4.42
CA LYS A 119 -2.94 -2.63 -5.33
C LYS A 119 -4.36 -2.34 -4.83
N LEU A 120 -4.58 -2.40 -3.52
CA LEU A 120 -5.85 -2.02 -2.89
C LEU A 120 -6.20 -0.53 -3.12
N LEU A 121 -5.18 0.30 -3.27
CA LEU A 121 -5.30 1.74 -3.49
C LEU A 121 -5.30 2.13 -4.99
N GLU A 122 -5.40 1.16 -5.90
CA GLU A 122 -5.52 1.45 -7.34
C GLU A 122 -6.78 2.29 -7.61
N ASP A 123 -7.92 1.84 -7.09
CA ASP A 123 -9.21 2.55 -7.18
C ASP A 123 -9.59 3.21 -5.85
N LEU A 124 -9.37 4.52 -5.75
CA LEU A 124 -9.68 5.29 -4.56
C LEU A 124 -11.20 5.42 -4.29
N ASP A 125 -12.07 5.24 -5.29
CA ASP A 125 -13.53 5.26 -5.11
C ASP A 125 -14.02 3.98 -4.43
N ASP A 126 -13.38 2.85 -4.74
CA ASP A 126 -13.70 1.56 -4.13
C ASP A 126 -13.13 1.44 -2.71
N VAL A 127 -12.01 2.13 -2.40
CA VAL A 127 -11.38 2.11 -1.07
C VAL A 127 -12.32 2.54 0.06
N GLY A 128 -13.20 3.51 -0.20
CA GLY A 128 -14.18 3.97 0.80
C GLY A 128 -15.24 2.93 1.15
N LYS A 129 -15.34 1.83 0.39
CA LYS A 129 -16.33 0.76 0.57
C LYS A 129 -15.76 -0.41 1.37
N TYR A 130 -14.46 -0.42 1.68
CA TYR A 130 -13.80 -1.52 2.39
C TYR A 130 -14.11 -1.50 3.89
N ALA A 131 -14.13 -2.68 4.52
CA ALA A 131 -14.25 -2.84 5.98
C ALA A 131 -13.38 -3.97 6.54
#